data_AF-A0A9X3RFC1-F1
#
_entry.id   AF-A0A9X3RFC1-F1
#
_cell.length_a   1.000
_cell.length_b   1.000
_cell.length_c   1.000
_cell.angle_alpha   90.00
_cell.angle_beta   90.00
_cell.angle_gamma   90.00
#
_symmetry.space_group_name_H-M   'P 1'
#
loop_
_entity.id
_entity.type
_entity.pdbx_description
1 polymer ?
#
loop_
_entity_poly.entity_id
_entity_poly.type
_entity_poly.pdbx_seq_one_letter_code
_entity_poly.pdbx_strand_id
1 'polypeptide(L)'
;MEWSYWKVIMRYGHVGLRKEVSVARHLIKPADFTLLDVMTDAQHMPGVKAKGILSARRITQEDYLVGSREEAENFYLQKLKTFSQMSS
;
A
#
# COMPACT_ATOMS: atom_id res chain seq x y z
N MET A 1 1.47 -0.19 23.59
CA MET A 1 2.15 -0.77 22.41
C MET A 1 2.72 0.38 21.62
N GLU A 2 4.01 0.33 21.32
CA GLU A 2 4.63 1.30 20.41
C GLU A 2 4.38 0.87 18.96
N TRP A 3 4.10 1.83 18.10
CA TRP A 3 3.77 1.62 16.69
C TRP A 3 4.83 2.26 15.80
N SER A 4 5.02 1.68 14.62
CA SER A 4 5.80 2.27 13.54
C SER A 4 4.93 2.48 12.30
N TYR A 5 5.25 3.56 11.58
CA TYR A 5 4.48 4.02 10.44
C TYR A 5 5.33 3.94 9.17
N TRP A 6 4.72 3.47 8.08
CA TRP A 6 5.42 3.18 6.84
C TRP A 6 4.66 3.68 5.63
N LYS A 7 5.40 4.23 4.66
CA LYS A 7 4.92 4.48 3.30
C LYS A 7 5.54 3.46 2.37
N VAL A 8 4.70 2.72 1.66
CA VAL A 8 5.11 1.69 0.70
C VAL A 8 4.51 2.00 -0.66
N ILE A 9 5.35 2.27 -1.65
CA ILE A 9 4.91 2.47 -3.03
C ILE A 9 4.88 1.10 -3.71
N MET A 10 3.73 0.72 -4.25
CA MET A 10 3.52 -0.60 -4.84
C MET A 10 2.71 -0.59 -6.14
N ARG A 11 3.04 -1.53 -7.03
CA ARG A 11 2.45 -1.75 -8.34
C ARG A 11 1.23 -2.63 -8.23
N TYR A 12 0.08 -2.15 -8.71
CA TYR A 12 -1.17 -2.90 -8.71
C TYR A 12 -1.53 -3.45 -10.10
N GLY A 13 -1.45 -2.63 -11.14
CA GLY A 13 -2.08 -3.00 -12.41
C GLY A 13 -1.69 -2.10 -13.56
N HIS A 14 -2.59 -1.98 -14.52
CA HIS A 14 -2.48 -1.03 -15.62
C HIS A 14 -3.83 -0.39 -15.93
N VAL A 15 -3.81 0.84 -16.42
CA VAL A 15 -4.98 1.54 -16.99
C VAL A 15 -4.82 1.65 -18.50
N GLY A 16 -5.17 0.59 -19.21
CA GLY A 16 -4.92 0.44 -20.65
C GLY A 16 -3.49 -0.05 -20.96
N LEU A 17 -3.07 0.09 -22.21
CA LEU A 17 -1.80 -0.48 -22.67
C LEU A 17 -0.60 0.29 -22.11
N ARG A 18 0.32 -0.41 -21.42
CA ARG A 18 1.59 0.10 -20.87
C ARG A 18 1.48 1.22 -19.82
N LYS A 19 0.28 1.55 -19.33
CA LYS A 19 0.10 2.56 -18.28
C LYS A 19 0.00 1.88 -16.92
N GLU A 20 1.15 1.58 -16.32
CA GLU A 20 1.19 0.96 -14.99
C GLU A 20 0.59 1.88 -13.93
N VAL A 21 -0.14 1.28 -12.98
CA VAL A 21 -0.63 1.99 -11.78
C VAL A 21 0.20 1.56 -10.58
N SER A 22 0.82 2.56 -9.95
CA SER A 22 1.48 2.44 -8.66
C SER A 22 0.77 3.33 -7.65
N VAL A 23 0.61 2.84 -6.42
CA VAL A 23 -0.06 3.56 -5.34
C VAL A 23 0.80 3.50 -4.08
N ALA A 24 0.83 4.60 -3.33
CA ALA A 24 1.40 4.61 -2.00
C ALA A 24 0.38 4.05 -0.99
N ARG A 25 0.78 3.01 -0.26
CA ARG A 25 0.06 2.50 0.90
C ARG A 25 0.71 2.99 2.19
N HIS A 26 -0.11 3.39 3.15
CA HIS A 26 0.33 3.84 4.47
C HIS A 26 -0.02 2.76 5.48
N LEU A 27 1.00 2.17 6.11
CA LEU A 27 0.86 0.99 6.96
C LEU A 27 1.26 1.32 8.39
N ILE A 28 0.46 0.83 9.34
CA ILE A 28 0.83 0.74 10.76
C ILE A 28 1.36 -0.66 11.03
N LYS A 29 2.50 -0.75 11.70
CA LYS A 29 3.11 -2.00 12.15
C LYS A 29 3.63 -1.88 13.58
N PRO A 30 3.81 -2.99 14.30
CA PRO A 30 4.53 -2.97 15.57
C PRO A 30 5.89 -2.25 15.45
N ALA A 31 6.38 -1.65 16.53
CA ALA A 31 7.61 -0.84 16.50
C ALA A 31 8.88 -1.63 16.15
N ASP A 32 8.90 -2.92 16.44
CA ASP A 32 9.98 -3.87 16.16
C ASP A 32 10.02 -4.38 14.72
N PHE A 33 8.97 -4.11 13.91
CA PHE A 33 8.97 -4.49 12.50
C PHE A 33 10.11 -3.81 11.74
N THR A 34 10.88 -4.63 11.04
CA THR A 34 11.94 -4.18 10.16
C THR A 34 11.38 -3.81 8.78
N LEU A 35 12.22 -3.16 7.96
CA LEU A 35 11.89 -2.91 6.56
C LEU A 35 11.53 -4.20 5.80
N LEU A 36 12.23 -5.30 6.08
CA LEU A 36 12.01 -6.58 5.41
C LEU A 36 10.65 -7.19 5.78
N ASP A 37 10.25 -7.10 7.05
CA ASP A 37 8.94 -7.57 7.52
C ASP A 37 7.81 -6.77 6.83
N VAL A 38 7.96 -5.44 6.79
CA VAL A 38 6.99 -4.56 6.12
C VAL A 38 6.88 -4.88 4.63
N MET A 39 8.00 -5.08 3.94
CA MET A 39 7.99 -5.44 2.51
C MET A 39 7.37 -6.81 2.27
N THR A 40 7.66 -7.78 3.14
CA THR A 40 7.10 -9.14 3.07
C THR A 40 5.59 -9.11 3.22
N ASP A 41 5.06 -8.40 4.22
CA ASP A 41 3.62 -8.22 4.40
C ASP A 41 2.97 -7.48 3.22
N ALA A 42 3.60 -6.39 2.78
CA ALA A 42 3.07 -5.53 1.70
C ALA A 42 2.96 -6.27 0.36
N GLN A 43 3.90 -7.19 0.07
CA GLN A 43 3.93 -7.97 -1.17
C GLN A 43 2.72 -8.92 -1.32
N HIS A 44 2.05 -9.26 -0.21
CA HIS A 44 0.86 -10.12 -0.17
C HIS A 44 -0.46 -9.33 -0.16
N MET A 45 -0.43 -7.99 -0.25
CA MET A 45 -1.66 -7.21 -0.27
C MET A 45 -2.48 -7.49 -1.54
N PRO A 46 -3.83 -7.49 -1.46
CA PRO A 46 -4.69 -7.82 -2.59
C PRO A 46 -4.42 -6.93 -3.81
N GLY A 47 -4.24 -7.56 -4.97
CA GLY A 47 -4.04 -6.87 -6.25
C GLY A 47 -2.63 -6.32 -6.47
N VAL A 48 -1.68 -6.52 -5.56
CA VAL A 48 -0.27 -6.15 -5.79
C VAL A 48 0.37 -7.18 -6.73
N LYS A 49 1.12 -6.70 -7.73
CA LYS A 49 1.85 -7.59 -8.66
C LYS A 49 3.02 -8.30 -7.97
N ALA A 50 3.44 -9.43 -8.54
CA ALA A 50 4.71 -10.06 -8.15
C ALA A 50 5.88 -9.07 -8.27
N LYS A 51 6.74 -9.00 -7.25
CA LYS A 51 7.81 -7.98 -7.14
C LYS A 51 7.26 -6.56 -7.31
N GLY A 52 6.10 -6.31 -6.70
CA GLY A 52 5.31 -5.10 -6.88
C GLY A 52 5.77 -3.94 -6.03
N ILE A 53 6.62 -4.18 -5.02
CA ILE A 53 7.13 -3.11 -4.16
C ILE A 53 8.20 -2.30 -4.90
N LEU A 54 7.97 -1.00 -5.03
CA LEU A 54 8.91 -0.04 -5.63
C LEU A 54 9.80 0.63 -4.59
N SER A 55 9.21 1.00 -3.45
CA SER A 55 9.94 1.58 -2.33
C SER A 55 9.16 1.39 -1.04
N ALA A 56 9.87 1.31 0.07
CA ALA A 56 9.29 1.30 1.40
C ALA A 56 10.19 2.13 2.32
N ARG A 57 9.58 3.01 3.11
CA ARG A 57 10.31 3.82 4.09
C ARG A 57 9.48 4.07 5.34
N ARG A 58 10.17 4.25 6.46
CA ARG A 58 9.56 4.72 7.70
C ARG A 58 9.14 6.18 7.54
N ILE A 59 8.02 6.54 8.14
CA ILE A 59 7.45 7.90 8.11
C ILE A 59 7.02 8.30 9.52
N THR A 60 6.69 9.58 9.69
CA THR A 60 6.11 10.06 10.95
C THR A 60 4.65 9.63 11.08
N GLN A 61 4.10 9.74 12.30
CA GLN A 61 2.67 9.53 12.51
C GLN A 61 1.82 10.55 11.75
N GLU A 62 2.28 11.80 11.66
CA GLU A 62 1.58 12.86 10.92
C GLU A 62 1.51 12.55 9.42
N ASP A 63 2.64 12.17 8.82
CA ASP A 63 2.72 11.72 7.42
C ASP A 63 1.76 10.54 7.16
N TYR A 64 1.67 9.62 8.13
CA TYR A 64 0.76 8.49 8.03
C TYR A 64 -0.71 8.92 8.03
N LEU A 65 -1.11 9.84 8.89
CA LEU A 65 -2.49 10.31 8.97
C LEU A 65 -2.90 11.02 7.68
N VAL A 66 -2.05 11.91 7.17
CA VAL A 66 -2.28 12.61 5.89
C VAL A 66 -2.35 11.59 4.76
N GLY A 67 -1.34 10.72 4.65
CA GLY A 67 -1.25 9.75 3.58
C GLY A 67 -2.38 8.70 3.60
N SER A 68 -2.87 8.31 4.77
CA SER A 68 -4.01 7.38 4.91
C SER A 68 -5.30 8.00 4.39
N ARG A 69 -5.48 9.32 4.57
CA ARG A 69 -6.62 10.05 4.01
C ARG A 69 -6.53 10.08 2.48
N GLU A 70 -5.38 10.44 1.94
CA GLU A 70 -5.15 10.42 0.48
C GLU A 70 -5.35 9.00 -0.11
N GLU A 71 -4.91 7.96 0.59
CA GLU A 71 -5.12 6.56 0.20
C GLU A 71 -6.61 6.21 0.16
N ALA A 72 -7.40 6.65 1.14
CA ALA A 72 -8.84 6.39 1.19
C ALA A 72 -9.59 7.07 0.03
N GLU A 73 -9.10 8.23 -0.41
CA GLU A 73 -9.64 9.00 -1.55
C GLU A 73 -9.09 8.51 -2.91
N ASN A 74 -8.16 7.54 -2.93
CA ASN A 74 -7.58 7.02 -4.16
C ASN A 74 -8.61 6.21 -4.99
N PHE A 75 -9.01 6.77 -6.13
CA PHE A 75 -10.02 6.20 -7.01
C PHE A 75 -9.70 4.77 -7.49
N TYR A 76 -8.43 4.47 -7.79
CA TYR A 76 -8.04 3.14 -8.25
C TYR A 76 -8.24 2.10 -7.14
N LEU A 77 -7.80 2.41 -5.91
CA LEU A 77 -7.98 1.51 -4.77
C LEU A 77 -9.45 1.31 -4.41
N GLN A 78 -10.28 2.36 -4.50
CA GLN A 78 -11.72 2.25 -4.29
C GLN A 78 -12.34 1.26 -5.29
N LYS A 79 -12.04 1.40 -6.59
CA LYS A 79 -12.52 0.47 -7.62
C LYS A 79 -12.03 -0.96 -7.35
N LEU A 80 -10.75 -1.13 -7.03
CA LEU A 80 -10.17 -2.45 -6.71
C LEU A 80 -10.93 -3.15 -5.57
N LYS A 81 -11.22 -2.43 -4.48
CA LYS A 81 -11.97 -2.96 -3.32
C LYS A 81 -13.38 -3.39 -3.72
N THR A 82 -14.11 -2.56 -4.47
CA THR A 82 -15.46 -2.89 -4.96
C THR A 82 -15.46 -4.14 -5.83
N PHE A 83 -14.48 -4.29 -6.73
CA PHE A 83 -14.36 -5.51 -7.56
C PHE A 83 -14.08 -6.77 -6.72
N SER A 84 -13.21 -6.69 -5.71
CA SER A 84 -12.92 -7.84 -4.85
C SER A 84 -14.14 -8.32 -4.06
N GLN A 85 -15.03 -7.40 -3.65
CA GLN A 85 -16.25 -7.73 -2.91
C GLN A 85 -17.32 -8.42 -3.77
N MET A 86 -17.35 -8.18 -5.08
CA MET A 86 -18.30 -8.84 -5.99
C MET A 86 -17.82 -10.23 -6.44
N SER A 87 -16.55 -10.56 -6.20
CA SER A 87 -15.91 -11.81 -6.65
C SER A 87 -15.79 -12.86 -5.55
N SER A 88 -16.32 -12.58 -4.35
CA SER A 88 -16.29 -13.43 -3.15
C SER A 88 -17.70 -13.91 -2.82
#